data_AF-A0A5B7TSD2-F1
#
_entry.id   AF-A0A5B7TSD2-F1
#
_cell.length_a   1.000
_cell.length_b   1.000
_cell.length_c   1.000
_cell.angle_alpha   90.00
_cell.angle_beta   90.00
_cell.angle_gamma   90.00
#
_symmetry.space_group_name_H-M   'P 1'
#
loop_
_entity.id
_entity.type
_entity.pdbx_description
1 polymer ?
#
loop_
_entity_poly.entity_id
_entity_poly.type
_entity_poly.pdbx_seq_one_letter_code
_entity_poly.pdbx_strand_id
1 'polypeptide(L)'
;MIPTTIEFNILYIAYAVMFVFLAYNLFSAEHKNFYKWNALCFAIYSLIMLYVLLDSTNLRYGNSLGVLFFGAIFVLTHVVIMGCIKLYNTSKLKKTSTSTDVQN
;
A
#
# COMPACT_ATOMS: atom_id res chain seq x y z
N MET A 1 0.63 21.12 13.67
CA MET A 1 2.04 20.72 13.49
C MET A 1 2.03 19.25 13.14
N ILE A 2 2.69 18.85 12.06
CA ILE A 2 2.78 17.42 11.70
C ILE A 2 3.65 16.73 12.76
N PRO A 3 3.21 15.62 13.36
CA PRO A 3 3.99 14.93 14.38
C PRO A 3 5.23 14.29 13.74
N THR A 4 6.41 14.57 14.30
CA THR A 4 7.71 14.12 13.78
C THR A 4 8.36 13.04 14.63
N THR A 5 7.59 12.37 15.49
CA THR A 5 8.12 11.25 16.30
C THR A 5 8.43 10.06 15.39
N ILE A 6 9.24 9.12 15.90
CA ILE A 6 9.75 8.01 15.11
C ILE A 6 8.62 7.14 14.53
N GLU A 7 7.53 6.94 15.28
CA GLU A 7 6.38 6.13 14.87
C GLU A 7 5.66 6.74 13.67
N PHE A 8 5.44 8.06 13.71
CA PHE A 8 4.84 8.79 12.60
C PHE A 8 5.77 8.85 11.39
N ASN A 9 7.08 9.00 11.58
CA ASN A 9 8.03 8.96 10.48
C ASN A 9 8.06 7.60 9.77
N ILE A 10 8.01 6.49 10.52
CA ILE A 10 7.90 5.14 9.95
C ILE A 10 6.63 5.03 9.09
N LEU A 11 5.50 5.55 9.60
CA LEU A 11 4.24 5.56 8.87
C LEU A 11 4.37 6.37 7.56
N TYR A 12 4.95 7.56 7.60
CA TYR A 12 5.15 8.40 6.41
C TYR A 12 6.03 7.72 5.36
N ILE A 13 7.12 7.07 5.78
CA ILE A 13 7.98 6.30 4.89
C ILE A 13 7.20 5.14 4.27
N ALA A 14 6.40 4.41 5.05
CA ALA A 14 5.58 3.31 4.54
C ALA A 14 4.57 3.77 3.47
N TYR A 15 3.90 4.91 3.71
CA TYR A 15 3.03 5.53 2.71
C TYR A 15 3.80 5.96 1.46
N ALA A 16 4.98 6.56 1.61
CA ALA A 16 5.81 6.99 0.48
C ALA A 16 6.27 5.79 -0.37
N VAL A 17 6.75 4.72 0.26
CA VAL A 17 7.16 3.48 -0.42
C VAL A 17 5.97 2.87 -1.18
N MET A 18 4.80 2.79 -0.54
CA MET A 18 3.60 2.25 -1.18
C MET A 18 3.15 3.12 -2.36
N PHE A 19 3.22 4.44 -2.23
CA PHE A 19 2.90 5.37 -3.30
C PHE A 19 3.83 5.20 -4.51
N VAL A 20 5.15 5.12 -4.28
CA VAL A 20 6.13 4.87 -5.35
C VAL A 20 5.90 3.52 -5.99
N PHE A 21 5.60 2.47 -5.21
CA PHE A 21 5.27 1.16 -5.73
C PHE A 21 4.04 1.19 -6.64
N LEU A 22 2.96 1.84 -6.20
CA LEU A 22 1.74 2.01 -6.98
C LEU A 22 1.99 2.81 -8.26
N ALA A 23 2.74 3.92 -8.17
CA ALA A 23 3.09 4.74 -9.32
C ALA A 23 3.89 3.93 -10.34
N TYR A 24 4.93 3.20 -9.91
CA TYR A 24 5.74 2.35 -10.78
C TYR A 24 4.89 1.29 -11.51
N ASN A 25 4.04 0.56 -10.78
CA ASN A 25 3.19 -0.46 -11.38
C ASN A 25 2.09 0.14 -12.28
N LEU A 26 1.63 1.35 -12.01
CA LEU A 26 0.67 2.05 -12.86
C LEU A 26 1.26 2.39 -14.25
N PHE A 27 2.53 2.78 -14.30
CA PHE A 27 3.22 3.05 -15.57
C PHE A 27 3.66 1.76 -16.29
N SER A 28 4.05 0.71 -15.55
CA SER A 28 4.68 -0.48 -16.12
C SER A 28 3.75 -1.67 -16.40
N ALA A 29 2.59 -1.80 -15.77
CA ALA A 29 1.79 -3.04 -15.84
C ALA A 29 0.81 -3.08 -17.03
N GLU A 30 0.60 -4.28 -17.60
CA GLU A 30 -0.45 -4.55 -18.60
C GLU A 30 -1.86 -4.38 -18.02
N HIS A 31 -2.09 -4.74 -16.75
CA HIS A 31 -3.38 -4.65 -16.08
C HIS A 31 -3.60 -3.30 -15.38
N LYS A 32 -3.56 -2.20 -16.16
CA LYS A 32 -3.63 -0.81 -15.66
C LYS A 32 -4.87 -0.50 -14.82
N ASN A 33 -6.02 -1.12 -15.11
CA ASN A 33 -7.26 -0.84 -14.37
C ASN A 33 -7.21 -1.28 -12.90
N PHE A 34 -6.56 -2.41 -12.61
CA PHE A 34 -6.40 -2.88 -11.23
C PHE A 34 -5.57 -1.90 -10.41
N TYR A 35 -4.41 -1.48 -10.95
CA TYR A 35 -3.53 -0.54 -10.27
C TYR A 35 -4.13 0.87 -10.18
N LYS A 36 -4.93 1.32 -11.17
CA LYS A 36 -5.67 2.59 -11.10
C LYS A 36 -6.62 2.65 -9.91
N TRP A 37 -7.46 1.64 -9.74
CA TRP A 37 -8.42 1.60 -8.63
C TRP A 37 -7.73 1.53 -7.27
N ASN A 38 -6.68 0.72 -7.15
CA ASN A 38 -5.90 0.66 -5.91
C ASN A 38 -5.20 2.00 -5.62
N ALA A 39 -4.63 2.65 -6.63
CA ALA A 39 -4.01 3.97 -6.47
C ALA A 39 -5.03 5.04 -6.08
N LEU A 40 -6.24 5.01 -6.66
CA LEU A 40 -7.31 5.93 -6.30
C LEU A 40 -7.78 5.74 -4.86
N CYS A 41 -8.05 4.49 -4.44
CA CYS A 41 -8.41 4.16 -3.06
C CYS A 41 -7.32 4.58 -2.09
N PHE A 42 -6.05 4.31 -2.42
CA PHE A 42 -4.90 4.69 -1.63
C PHE A 42 -4.80 6.21 -1.49
N ALA A 43 -5.00 6.97 -2.57
CA ALA A 43 -4.95 8.43 -2.56
C ALA A 43 -6.08 9.04 -1.70
N ILE A 44 -7.32 8.55 -1.85
CA ILE A 44 -8.47 9.02 -1.05
C ILE A 44 -8.20 8.76 0.44
N TYR A 45 -7.77 7.56 0.80
CA TYR A 45 -7.49 7.22 2.19
C TYR A 45 -6.31 8.04 2.74
N SER A 46 -5.26 8.25 1.94
CA SER A 46 -4.11 9.09 2.31
C SER A 46 -4.54 10.54 2.58
N LEU A 47 -5.47 11.09 1.79
CA LEU A 47 -6.02 12.43 2.02
C LEU A 47 -6.86 12.49 3.30
N ILE A 48 -7.67 11.46 3.58
CA ILE A 48 -8.43 11.37 4.83
C ILE A 48 -7.49 11.30 6.03
N MET A 49 -6.45 10.45 5.96
CA MET A 49 -5.45 10.39 7.03
C MET A 49 -4.69 11.70 7.19
N LEU A 50 -4.31 12.35 6.09
CA LEU A 50 -3.69 13.67 6.13
C LEU A 50 -4.59 14.67 6.86
N TYR A 51 -5.88 14.71 6.54
CA TYR A 51 -6.86 15.54 7.22
C TYR A 51 -6.94 15.25 8.73
N VAL A 52 -6.99 13.97 9.10
CA VAL A 52 -6.98 13.55 10.52
C VAL A 52 -5.69 13.99 11.23
N LEU A 53 -4.53 13.92 10.57
CA LEU A 53 -3.24 14.34 11.11
C LEU A 53 -3.07 15.85 11.22
N LEU A 54 -3.75 16.65 10.39
CA LEU A 54 -3.69 18.11 10.49
C LEU A 54 -4.36 18.63 11.77
N ASP A 55 -5.35 17.91 12.28
CA ASP A 55 -6.05 18.29 13.51
C ASP A 55 -5.27 17.83 14.75
N SER A 56 -4.73 18.82 15.47
CA SER A 56 -3.96 18.60 16.70
C SER A 56 -4.77 17.94 17.84
N THR A 57 -6.10 17.99 17.80
CA THR A 57 -6.94 17.34 18.82
C THR A 57 -6.93 15.81 18.67
N ASN A 58 -6.85 15.32 17.44
CA ASN A 58 -6.72 13.88 17.13
C ASN A 58 -5.35 13.30 17.51
N LEU A 59 -4.37 14.16 17.80
CA LEU A 59 -3.03 13.75 18.23
C LEU A 59 -2.84 13.85 19.74
N ARG A 60 -3.81 14.43 20.46
CA ARG A 60 -3.77 14.60 21.92
C ARG A 60 -4.45 13.44 22.65
N TYR A 61 -4.18 13.31 23.95
CA TYR A 61 -4.85 12.37 24.86
C TYR A 61 -4.76 10.88 24.48
N GLY A 62 -3.73 10.48 23.74
CA GLY A 62 -3.54 9.08 23.33
C GLY A 62 -4.30 8.67 22.07
N ASN A 63 -5.12 9.55 21.48
CA ASN A 63 -5.77 9.29 20.18
C ASN A 63 -4.75 9.11 19.04
N SER A 64 -3.52 9.61 19.21
CA SER A 64 -2.40 9.39 18.28
C SER A 64 -2.13 7.91 17.99
N LEU A 65 -2.36 7.03 18.98
CA LEU A 65 -2.20 5.59 18.80
C LEU A 65 -3.24 5.02 17.83
N GLY A 66 -4.48 5.51 17.90
CA GLY A 66 -5.53 5.15 16.95
C GLY A 66 -5.19 5.58 15.53
N VAL A 67 -4.69 6.82 15.36
CA VAL A 67 -4.23 7.34 14.06
C VAL A 67 -3.10 6.48 13.51
N LEU A 68 -2.11 6.12 14.32
CA LEU A 68 -1.02 5.23 13.92
C LEU A 68 -1.52 3.83 13.54
N PHE A 69 -2.44 3.26 14.31
CA PHE A 69 -3.00 1.93 14.06
C PHE A 69 -3.80 1.88 12.75
N PHE A 70 -4.75 2.79 12.57
CA PHE A 70 -5.56 2.85 11.35
C PHE A 70 -4.73 3.24 10.12
N GLY A 71 -3.76 4.14 10.27
CA GLY A 71 -2.82 4.45 9.20
C GLY A 71 -1.98 3.24 8.78
N ALA A 72 -1.42 2.52 9.75
CA ALA A 72 -0.53 1.39 9.49
C ALA A 72 -1.28 0.20 8.88
N ILE A 73 -2.48 -0.13 9.39
CA ILE A 73 -3.24 -1.29 8.92
C ILE A 73 -3.60 -1.15 7.44
N PHE A 74 -3.92 0.06 7.00
CA PHE A 74 -4.28 0.31 5.61
C PHE A 74 -3.13 0.05 4.65
N VAL A 75 -1.91 0.51 4.99
CA VAL A 75 -0.70 0.27 4.20
C VAL A 75 -0.35 -1.22 4.21
N LEU A 76 -0.39 -1.86 5.38
CA LEU A 76 -0.11 -3.30 5.51
C LEU A 76 -1.08 -4.15 4.69
N THR A 77 -2.37 -3.85 4.74
CA THR A 77 -3.38 -4.56 3.93
C THR A 77 -3.10 -4.43 2.43
N HIS A 78 -2.72 -3.24 1.95
CA HIS A 78 -2.36 -3.05 0.54
C HIS A 78 -1.13 -3.86 0.14
N VAL A 79 -0.09 -3.87 0.99
CA VAL A 79 1.13 -4.67 0.75
C VAL A 79 0.80 -6.16 0.70
N VAL A 80 -0.01 -6.67 1.63
CA VAL A 80 -0.40 -8.08 1.67
C VAL A 80 -1.23 -8.47 0.45
N ILE A 81 -2.28 -7.72 0.12
CA ILE A 81 -3.15 -8.03 -1.02
C ILE A 81 -2.34 -8.04 -2.32
N MET A 82 -1.54 -7.00 -2.58
CA MET A 82 -0.74 -6.93 -3.81
C MET A 82 0.37 -7.97 -3.84
N GLY A 83 1.02 -8.23 -2.70
CA GLY A 83 2.01 -9.29 -2.55
C GLY A 83 1.42 -10.65 -2.89
N CYS A 84 0.26 -10.99 -2.33
CA CYS A 84 -0.44 -12.25 -2.62
C CYS A 84 -0.82 -12.38 -4.09
N ILE A 85 -1.34 -11.32 -4.72
CA ILE A 85 -1.72 -11.35 -6.14
C ILE A 85 -0.49 -11.56 -7.02
N LYS A 86 0.63 -10.86 -6.74
CA LYS A 86 1.87 -10.99 -7.50
C LYS A 86 2.49 -12.39 -7.34
N LEU A 87 2.48 -12.94 -6.13
CA LEU A 87 2.94 -14.31 -5.85
C LEU A 87 2.08 -15.36 -6.55
N TYR A 88 0.76 -15.21 -6.52
CA TYR A 88 -0.17 -16.11 -7.20
C TYR A 88 0.07 -16.12 -8.71
N ASN A 89 0.19 -14.95 -9.34
CA ASN A 89 0.45 -14.84 -10.78
C ASN A 89 1.82 -15.43 -11.17
N THR A 90 2.86 -15.18 -10.36
CA THR A 90 4.20 -15.77 -10.58
C THR A 90 4.17 -17.29 -10.49
N SER A 91 3.42 -17.84 -9.53
CA SER A 91 3.29 -19.28 -9.33
C SER A 91 2.54 -19.96 -10.48
N LYS A 92 1.55 -19.29 -11.07
CA LYS A 92 0.81 -19.79 -12.24
C LYS A 92 1.70 -19.85 -13.49
N LEU A 93 2.53 -18.81 -13.71
CA LEU A 93 3.47 -18.76 -14.84
C LEU A 93 4.52 -19.88 -14.77
N LYS A 94 5.05 -20.18 -13.58
CA LYS A 94 6.00 -21.28 -13.39
C LYS A 94 5.40 -22.65 -13.70
N LYS A 95 4.08 -22.83 -13.52
CA LYS A 95 3.39 -24.10 -13.79
C LYS A 95 3.19 -24.35 -15.28
N THR A 96 3.04 -23.30 -16.08
CA THR A 96 2.84 -23.39 -17.54
C THR A 96 4.15 -23.60 -18.30
N SER A 97 5.28 -23.07 -17.83
CA SER A 97 6.58 -23.34 -18.46
C SER A 97 6.99 -24.81 -18.32
N THR A 98 6.80 -25.41 -17.14
CA THR A 98 7.18 -26.81 -16.91
C THR A 98 6.33 -27.82 -17.67
N SER A 99 5.07 -27.50 -18.03
CA SER A 99 4.25 -28.43 -18.83
C SER A 99 4.62 -28.43 -20.31
N THR A 100 5.32 -27.41 -20.79
CA THR A 100 5.73 -27.29 -22.19
C THR A 100 7.07 -27.98 -22.44
N ASP A 101 7.96 -27.97 -21.45
CA ASP A 101 9.24 -28.71 -21.49
C ASP A 101 9.10 -30.24 -21.34
N VAL A 102 7.94 -30.76 -20.93
CA VAL A 102 7.70 -32.22 -20.80
C VAL A 102 7.13 -32.82 -22.10
N GLN A 103 6.74 -31.99 -23.07
CA GLN A 103 6.20 -32.44 -24.36
C GLN A 103 7.18 -32.30 -25.54
N ASN A 104 8.43 -31.90 -25.30
CA ASN A 104 9.49 -31.86 -26.31
C ASN A 104 10.59 -32.88 -26.00
#